data_AF-A0A321L7A7-F1
#
_entry.id   AF-A0A321L7A7-F1
#
_cell.length_a   1.000
_cell.length_b   1.000
_cell.length_c   1.000
_cell.angle_alpha   90.00
_cell.angle_beta   90.00
_cell.angle_gamma   90.00
#
_symmetry.space_group_name_H-M   'P 1'
#
loop_
_entity.id
_entity.type
_entity.pdbx_description
1 polymer ?
#
loop_
_entity_poly.entity_id
_entity_poly.type
_entity_poly.pdbx_seq_one_letter_code
_entity_poly.pdbx_strand_id
1 'polypeptide(L)'
;MIVGKNTIVTEFNLAHLSQNARTVRAEDVCREVREQLGDFSVDLVYRDRILTQRTRRYELHAAARASNVEILHTLLGVELKIGRRRLLCPDLATARYLSVFARVGCEAIAIPYDITQVSHVADLLESGLSRMLLLIAHLTEGRSSKLRQAVARRLFEEIRGNIASLGSGARIPEFNQNTRQRR
;
A
#
# COMPACT_ATOMS: atom_id res chain seq x y z
N MET A 1 34.72 -26.23 54.74
CA MET A 1 33.74 -25.20 54.31
C MET A 1 33.09 -25.70 53.03
N ILE A 2 31.81 -26.04 53.11
CA ILE A 2 31.07 -26.77 52.07
C ILE A 2 30.35 -25.77 51.16
N VAL A 3 30.41 -26.06 49.86
CA VAL A 3 29.75 -25.38 48.74
C VAL A 3 28.23 -25.50 48.85
N GLY A 4 27.50 -24.42 48.59
CA GLY A 4 26.04 -24.43 48.48
C GLY A 4 25.53 -23.37 47.50
N LYS A 5 25.21 -23.81 46.29
CA LYS A 5 24.51 -23.05 45.24
C LYS A 5 23.11 -22.66 45.71
N ASN A 6 22.62 -21.47 45.38
CA ASN A 6 21.18 -21.24 45.25
C ASN A 6 20.88 -20.20 44.18
N THR A 7 20.68 -20.72 42.97
CA THR A 7 19.52 -20.48 42.10
C THR A 7 18.82 -19.12 42.25
N ILE A 8 19.20 -18.17 41.42
CA ILE A 8 18.34 -17.05 41.04
C ILE A 8 17.30 -17.63 40.09
N VAL A 9 16.11 -17.94 40.61
CA VAL A 9 14.95 -18.27 39.78
C VAL A 9 14.49 -16.95 39.18
N THR A 10 14.82 -16.75 37.91
CA THR A 10 14.27 -15.67 37.12
C THR A 10 12.79 -15.95 36.90
N GLU A 11 11.93 -15.41 37.76
CA GLU A 11 10.50 -15.27 37.49
C GLU A 11 10.31 -14.28 36.34
N PHE A 12 10.60 -14.74 35.12
CA PHE A 12 10.20 -14.07 33.90
C PHE A 12 8.68 -14.22 33.77
N ASN A 13 7.98 -13.25 34.34
CA ASN A 13 6.65 -12.75 33.97
C ASN A 13 5.90 -13.60 32.93
N LEU A 14 5.33 -14.73 33.37
CA LEU A 14 4.33 -15.52 32.65
C LEU A 14 2.93 -14.86 32.68
N ALA A 15 2.81 -13.66 33.24
CA ALA A 15 1.54 -12.96 33.47
C ALA A 15 0.94 -12.25 32.24
N HIS A 16 1.62 -12.22 31.10
CA HIS A 16 1.05 -11.63 29.86
C HIS A 16 0.27 -12.62 28.98
N LEU A 17 0.21 -13.91 29.32
CA LEU A 17 -0.50 -14.91 28.53
C LEU A 17 -2.01 -15.03 28.82
N SER A 18 -2.56 -14.15 29.65
CA SER A 18 -3.98 -14.18 30.03
C SER A 18 -4.68 -12.84 29.87
N GLN A 19 -4.58 -12.24 28.68
CA GLN A 19 -5.47 -11.14 28.30
C GLN A 19 -6.37 -11.57 27.13
N ASN A 20 -7.56 -12.03 27.53
CA ASN A 20 -8.81 -12.03 26.79
C ASN A 20 -8.88 -12.89 25.51
N ALA A 21 -9.49 -14.07 25.65
CA ALA A 21 -10.13 -14.81 24.57
C ALA A 21 -11.38 -14.08 24.02
N ARG A 22 -11.26 -12.77 23.78
CA ARG A 22 -12.23 -12.03 22.98
C ARG A 22 -12.05 -12.54 21.55
N THR A 23 -13.14 -12.96 20.91
CA THR A 23 -13.12 -13.29 19.48
C THR A 23 -12.65 -12.07 18.71
N VAL A 24 -11.37 -12.07 18.31
CA VAL A 24 -10.76 -10.98 17.55
C VAL A 24 -11.49 -10.87 16.23
N ARG A 25 -12.19 -9.75 16.03
CA ARG A 25 -12.94 -9.49 14.80
C ARG A 25 -12.00 -8.87 13.77
N ALA A 26 -12.28 -9.10 12.48
CA ALA A 26 -11.48 -8.51 11.41
C ALA A 26 -11.49 -6.98 11.48
N GLU A 27 -12.61 -6.40 11.92
CA GLU A 27 -12.79 -4.97 12.14
C GLU A 27 -11.79 -4.39 13.14
N ASP A 28 -11.58 -5.07 14.27
CA ASP A 28 -10.68 -4.60 15.32
C ASP A 28 -9.22 -4.60 14.82
N VAL A 29 -8.83 -5.64 14.08
CA VAL A 29 -7.51 -5.72 13.46
C VAL A 29 -7.34 -4.65 12.37
N CYS A 30 -8.36 -4.41 11.55
CA CYS A 30 -8.29 -3.36 10.53
C CYS A 30 -8.09 -1.97 11.15
N ARG A 31 -8.81 -1.67 12.25
CA ARG A 31 -8.66 -0.42 12.99
C ARG A 31 -7.22 -0.28 13.52
N GLU A 32 -6.71 -1.30 14.19
CA GLU A 32 -5.33 -1.32 14.72
C GLU A 32 -4.29 -1.13 13.61
N VAL A 33 -4.42 -1.84 12.47
CA VAL A 33 -3.51 -1.67 11.33
C VAL A 33 -3.52 -0.23 10.83
N ARG A 34 -4.68 0.43 10.77
CA ARG A 34 -4.77 1.83 10.35
C ARG A 34 -4.12 2.79 11.33
N GLU A 35 -4.39 2.62 12.61
CA GLU A 35 -3.82 3.46 13.66
C GLU A 35 -2.29 3.39 13.62
N GLN A 36 -1.73 2.19 13.42
CA GLN A 36 -0.27 2.01 13.28
C GLN A 36 0.29 2.48 11.93
N LEU A 37 -0.49 2.41 10.85
CA LEU A 37 -0.04 2.84 9.52
C LEU A 37 -0.01 4.36 9.41
N GLY A 38 -0.98 5.06 10.01
CA GLY A 38 -1.08 6.52 10.02
C GLY A 38 -0.93 7.13 8.62
N ASP A 39 -0.08 8.16 8.53
CA ASP A 39 0.20 8.92 7.31
C ASP A 39 0.88 8.11 6.19
N PHE A 40 1.34 6.89 6.49
CA PHE A 40 1.95 5.99 5.50
C PHE A 40 0.92 5.16 4.74
N SER A 41 -0.37 5.34 5.00
CA SER A 41 -1.42 4.65 4.24
C SER A 41 -1.45 5.09 2.78
N VAL A 42 -1.70 4.14 1.88
CA VAL A 42 -1.63 4.35 0.43
C VAL A 42 -2.59 5.46 -0.02
N ASP A 43 -3.77 5.53 0.56
CA ASP A 43 -4.79 6.55 0.28
C ASP A 43 -4.43 7.93 0.82
N LEU A 44 -3.79 8.05 1.98
CA LEU A 44 -3.29 9.34 2.47
C LEU A 44 -2.09 9.83 1.66
N VAL A 45 -1.14 8.94 1.31
CA VAL A 45 -0.04 9.28 0.39
C VAL A 45 -0.61 9.75 -0.96
N TYR A 46 -1.65 9.08 -1.47
CA TYR A 46 -2.33 9.48 -2.69
C TYR A 46 -2.94 10.89 -2.59
N ARG A 47 -3.68 11.16 -1.52
CA ARG A 47 -4.27 12.49 -1.28
C ARG A 47 -3.20 13.58 -1.16
N ASP A 48 -2.23 13.38 -0.29
CA ASP A 48 -1.38 14.45 0.19
C ASP A 48 -0.12 14.65 -0.68
N ARG A 49 0.34 13.59 -1.36
CA ARG A 49 1.56 13.63 -2.19
C ARG A 49 1.27 13.59 -3.69
N ILE A 50 0.20 12.94 -4.14
CA ILE A 50 -0.10 12.81 -5.58
C ILE A 50 -1.07 13.90 -6.04
N LEU A 51 -2.23 14.00 -5.40
CA LEU A 51 -3.29 14.94 -5.84
C LEU A 51 -2.94 16.41 -5.61
N THR A 52 -1.92 16.70 -4.82
CA THR A 52 -1.35 18.04 -4.64
C THR A 52 -0.48 18.51 -5.81
N GLN A 53 -0.16 17.62 -6.75
CA GLN A 53 0.65 17.91 -7.94
C GLN A 53 -0.22 18.02 -9.21
N ARG A 54 0.41 18.44 -10.32
CA ARG A 54 -0.22 18.30 -11.64
C ARG A 54 -0.26 16.82 -12.02
N THR A 55 -1.46 16.29 -12.19
CA THR A 55 -1.68 14.87 -12.52
C THR A 55 -2.51 14.68 -13.78
N ARG A 56 -2.35 13.51 -14.41
CA ARG A 56 -3.29 12.99 -15.41
C ARG A 56 -4.03 11.78 -14.88
N ARG A 57 -5.28 11.60 -15.33
CA ARG A 57 -6.00 10.33 -15.15
C ARG A 57 -5.37 9.22 -15.98
N TYR A 58 -5.20 8.05 -15.36
CA TYR A 58 -4.77 6.82 -16.00
C TYR A 58 -5.75 5.69 -15.67
N GLU A 59 -6.23 5.01 -16.71
CA GLU A 59 -7.15 3.88 -16.56
C GLU A 59 -6.36 2.58 -16.46
N LEU A 60 -6.21 2.09 -15.23
CA LEU A 60 -5.46 0.88 -14.93
C LEU A 60 -6.29 -0.37 -15.26
N HIS A 61 -7.61 -0.26 -15.12
CA HIS A 61 -8.57 -1.36 -15.26
C HIS A 61 -8.14 -2.59 -14.46
N ALA A 62 -7.54 -2.40 -13.28
CA ALA A 62 -7.23 -3.50 -12.40
C ALA A 62 -8.55 -4.08 -11.87
N ALA A 63 -8.68 -5.41 -11.89
CA ALA A 63 -9.86 -6.05 -11.38
C ALA A 63 -9.97 -5.79 -9.87
N ALA A 64 -11.21 -5.65 -9.38
CA ALA A 64 -11.49 -5.52 -7.96
C ALA A 64 -11.09 -6.76 -7.12
N ARG A 65 -10.75 -7.87 -7.78
CA ARG A 65 -10.29 -9.13 -7.17
C ARG A 65 -8.77 -9.17 -7.19
N ALA A 66 -8.19 -9.87 -6.21
CA ALA A 66 -6.75 -10.11 -6.13
C ALA A 66 -6.22 -10.66 -7.47
N SER A 67 -5.55 -9.80 -8.23
CA SER A 67 -4.84 -10.15 -9.45
C SER A 67 -3.37 -10.30 -9.12
N ASN A 68 -2.72 -11.30 -9.73
CA ASN A 68 -1.26 -11.38 -9.67
C ASN A 68 -0.67 -10.19 -10.44
N VAL A 69 0.20 -9.42 -9.78
CA VAL A 69 0.84 -8.21 -10.31
C VAL A 69 2.35 -8.39 -10.29
N GLU A 70 2.94 -8.42 -11.49
CA GLU A 70 4.36 -8.69 -11.70
C GLU A 70 4.96 -7.60 -12.58
N ILE A 71 6.13 -7.08 -12.20
CA ILE A 71 6.94 -6.21 -13.06
C ILE A 71 7.92 -7.10 -13.83
N LEU A 72 7.87 -7.03 -15.16
CA LEU A 72 8.70 -7.81 -16.06
C LEU A 72 9.74 -6.91 -16.70
N HIS A 73 11.02 -7.30 -16.60
CA HIS A 73 12.11 -6.69 -17.34
C HIS A 73 12.25 -7.45 -18.66
N THR A 74 12.03 -6.77 -19.78
CA THR A 74 12.10 -7.34 -21.13
C THR A 74 13.22 -6.67 -21.92
N LEU A 75 13.53 -7.19 -23.10
CA LEU A 75 14.51 -6.58 -24.00
C LEU A 75 14.05 -5.20 -24.51
N LEU A 76 12.73 -4.93 -24.53
CA LEU A 76 12.13 -3.70 -25.05
C LEU A 76 11.81 -2.68 -23.94
N GLY A 77 12.17 -2.98 -22.68
CA GLY A 77 11.92 -2.11 -21.54
C GLY A 77 11.23 -2.84 -20.38
N VAL A 78 10.29 -2.14 -19.72
CA VAL A 78 9.61 -2.66 -18.54
C VAL A 78 8.12 -2.82 -18.83
N GLU A 79 7.56 -3.97 -18.48
CA GLU A 79 6.12 -4.26 -18.57
C GLU A 79 5.54 -4.52 -17.19
N LEU A 80 4.34 -4.01 -16.93
CA LEU A 80 3.53 -4.40 -15.77
C LEU A 80 2.48 -5.43 -16.19
N LYS A 81 2.59 -6.63 -15.67
CA LYS A 81 1.61 -7.70 -15.87
C LYS A 81 0.58 -7.67 -14.75
N ILE A 82 -0.70 -7.61 -15.12
CA ILE A 82 -1.86 -7.61 -14.22
C ILE A 82 -2.78 -8.76 -14.65
N GLY A 83 -2.69 -9.89 -13.94
CA GLY A 83 -3.35 -11.13 -14.35
C GLY A 83 -2.89 -11.58 -15.74
N ARG A 84 -3.80 -11.52 -16.73
CA ARG A 84 -3.51 -11.88 -18.14
C ARG A 84 -3.11 -10.69 -19.01
N ARG A 85 -3.25 -9.47 -18.52
CA ARG A 85 -2.92 -8.24 -19.26
C ARG A 85 -1.48 -7.84 -19.01
N ARG A 86 -0.88 -7.16 -19.98
CA ARG A 86 0.42 -6.51 -19.85
C ARG A 86 0.31 -5.07 -20.28
N LEU A 87 0.98 -4.19 -19.55
CA LEU A 87 1.03 -2.76 -19.80
C LEU A 87 2.49 -2.38 -20.01
N LEU A 88 2.82 -1.85 -21.19
CA LEU A 88 4.13 -1.28 -21.41
C LEU A 88 4.28 -0.03 -20.55
N CYS A 89 5.34 0.02 -19.75
CA CYS A 89 5.66 1.17 -18.91
C CYS A 89 6.87 1.91 -19.52
N PRO A 90 6.89 3.25 -19.46
CA PRO A 90 8.02 4.03 -19.98
C PRO A 90 9.32 3.76 -19.22
N ASP A 91 9.22 3.44 -17.94
CA ASP A 91 10.35 3.21 -17.05
C ASP A 91 9.93 2.35 -15.83
N LEU A 92 10.92 1.93 -15.04
CA LEU A 92 10.72 1.10 -13.85
C LEU A 92 9.94 1.84 -12.74
N ALA A 93 10.18 3.14 -12.53
CA ALA A 93 9.49 3.90 -11.49
C ALA A 93 7.99 3.98 -11.77
N THR A 94 7.60 4.17 -13.02
CA THR A 94 6.20 4.12 -13.46
C THR A 94 5.61 2.72 -13.24
N ALA A 95 6.32 1.65 -13.58
CA ALA A 95 5.84 0.28 -13.35
C ALA A 95 5.62 0.00 -11.85
N ARG A 96 6.57 0.42 -11.01
CA ARG A 96 6.50 0.34 -9.53
C ARG A 96 5.29 1.08 -8.99
N TYR A 97 5.13 2.34 -9.39
CA TYR A 97 3.98 3.19 -9.06
C TYR A 97 2.65 2.49 -9.38
N LEU A 98 2.49 2.06 -10.65
CA LEU A 98 1.26 1.41 -11.12
C LEU A 98 1.01 0.07 -10.39
N SER A 99 2.06 -0.67 -10.02
CA SER A 99 1.95 -1.97 -9.37
C SER A 99 1.24 -1.89 -8.02
N VAL A 100 1.43 -0.82 -7.25
CA VAL A 100 0.78 -0.64 -5.95
C VAL A 100 -0.73 -0.53 -6.14
N PHE A 101 -1.18 0.35 -7.04
CA PHE A 101 -2.60 0.54 -7.32
C PHE A 101 -3.24 -0.68 -7.97
N ALA A 102 -2.48 -1.42 -8.79
CA ALA A 102 -2.94 -2.67 -9.38
C ALA A 102 -3.17 -3.75 -8.32
N ARG A 103 -2.28 -3.85 -7.31
CA ARG A 103 -2.42 -4.79 -6.18
C ARG A 103 -3.61 -4.46 -5.29
N VAL A 104 -3.87 -3.16 -5.07
CA VAL A 104 -5.06 -2.68 -4.35
C VAL A 104 -6.34 -2.90 -5.19
N GLY A 105 -6.22 -2.99 -6.52
CA GLY A 105 -7.34 -3.21 -7.43
C GLY A 105 -8.07 -1.92 -7.82
N CYS A 106 -7.32 -0.81 -7.97
CA CYS A 106 -7.88 0.47 -8.41
C CYS A 106 -8.17 0.46 -9.91
N GLU A 107 -9.34 0.95 -10.31
CA GLU A 107 -9.74 1.01 -11.73
C GLU A 107 -9.05 2.16 -12.47
N ALA A 108 -8.99 3.34 -11.85
CA ALA A 108 -8.34 4.51 -12.39
C ALA A 108 -7.64 5.27 -11.27
N ILE A 109 -6.53 5.92 -11.61
CA ILE A 109 -5.70 6.67 -10.68
C ILE A 109 -5.15 7.95 -11.33
N ALA A 110 -4.72 8.89 -10.50
CA ALA A 110 -3.90 10.01 -10.90
C ALA A 110 -2.45 9.54 -11.10
N ILE A 111 -1.75 10.08 -12.11
CA ILE A 111 -0.30 9.93 -12.29
C ILE A 111 0.31 11.33 -12.38
N PRO A 112 1.34 11.67 -11.57
CA PRO A 112 2.07 12.91 -11.70
C PRO A 112 2.66 13.10 -13.11
N TYR A 113 2.65 14.34 -13.63
CA TYR A 113 3.33 14.65 -14.89
C TYR A 113 4.85 14.69 -14.78
N ASP A 114 5.37 15.06 -13.61
CA ASP A 114 6.80 15.10 -13.36
C ASP A 114 7.33 13.70 -13.09
N ILE A 115 8.07 13.16 -14.06
CA ILE A 115 8.66 11.82 -14.00
C ILE A 115 9.62 11.63 -12.82
N THR A 116 10.25 12.71 -12.34
CA THR A 116 11.17 12.64 -11.19
C THR A 116 10.42 12.37 -9.89
N GLN A 117 9.20 12.89 -9.78
CA GLN A 117 8.33 12.70 -8.61
C GLN A 117 7.75 11.29 -8.55
N VAL A 118 7.54 10.65 -9.71
CA VAL A 118 6.98 9.28 -9.78
C VAL A 118 7.85 8.29 -9.01
N SER A 119 9.18 8.41 -9.09
CA SER A 119 10.10 7.53 -8.35
C SER A 119 9.96 7.69 -6.84
N HIS A 120 10.00 8.93 -6.34
CA HIS A 120 9.88 9.20 -4.90
C HIS A 120 8.53 8.76 -4.34
N VAL A 121 7.45 9.03 -5.07
CA VAL A 121 6.11 8.62 -4.64
C VAL A 121 5.96 7.10 -4.70
N ALA A 122 6.54 6.43 -5.70
CA ALA A 122 6.54 4.97 -5.77
C ALA A 122 7.21 4.34 -4.53
N ASP A 123 8.34 4.87 -4.09
CA ASP A 123 9.03 4.39 -2.87
C ASP A 123 8.14 4.51 -1.62
N LEU A 124 7.43 5.64 -1.47
CA LEU A 124 6.51 5.88 -0.35
C LEU A 124 5.33 4.91 -0.37
N LEU A 125 4.71 4.75 -1.55
CA LEU A 125 3.56 3.86 -1.74
C LEU A 125 3.92 2.39 -1.49
N GLU A 126 5.06 1.93 -2.01
CA GLU A 126 5.54 0.56 -1.80
C GLU A 126 5.88 0.30 -0.32
N SER A 127 6.51 1.26 0.33
CA SER A 127 6.81 1.19 1.76
C SER A 127 5.54 1.12 2.60
N GLY A 128 4.53 1.95 2.31
CA GLY A 128 3.22 1.94 2.97
C GLY A 128 2.48 0.62 2.77
N LEU A 129 2.43 0.12 1.53
CA LEU A 129 1.80 -1.16 1.22
C LEU A 129 2.51 -2.33 1.93
N SER A 130 3.84 -2.36 1.89
CA SER A 130 4.64 -3.41 2.53
C SER A 130 4.48 -3.40 4.05
N ARG A 131 4.51 -2.22 4.66
CA ARG A 131 4.27 -2.05 6.10
C ARG A 131 2.88 -2.54 6.47
N MET A 132 1.85 -2.18 5.72
CA MET A 132 0.49 -2.66 5.98
C MET A 132 0.41 -4.20 5.95
N LEU A 133 1.03 -4.84 4.95
CA LEU A 133 1.05 -6.30 4.84
C LEU A 133 1.79 -6.97 6.02
N LEU A 134 2.90 -6.38 6.47
CA LEU A 134 3.63 -6.85 7.65
C LEU A 134 2.82 -6.70 8.93
N LEU A 135 2.13 -5.58 9.12
CA LEU A 135 1.24 -5.34 10.26
C LEU A 135 0.09 -6.35 10.29
N ILE A 136 -0.54 -6.60 9.14
CA ILE A 136 -1.57 -7.64 9.02
C ILE A 136 -0.99 -9.02 9.40
N ALA A 137 0.20 -9.36 8.91
CA ALA A 137 0.83 -10.65 9.21
C ALA A 137 1.11 -10.80 10.71
N HIS A 138 1.65 -9.76 11.35
CA HIS A 138 1.98 -9.72 12.78
C HIS A 138 0.73 -9.78 13.66
N LEU A 139 -0.26 -8.91 13.43
CA LEU A 139 -1.49 -8.86 14.24
C LEU A 139 -2.40 -10.08 14.05
N THR A 140 -2.18 -10.85 12.99
CA THR A 140 -2.87 -12.14 12.74
C THR A 140 -1.98 -13.36 12.95
N GLU A 141 -0.83 -13.19 13.60
CA GLU A 141 0.06 -14.30 13.94
C GLU A 141 -0.63 -15.29 14.89
N GLY A 142 -0.43 -16.59 14.65
CA GLY A 142 -1.13 -17.65 15.38
C GLY A 142 -2.66 -17.71 15.15
N ARG A 143 -3.20 -16.92 14.20
CA ARG A 143 -4.63 -16.93 13.82
C ARG A 143 -4.86 -17.61 12.48
N SER A 144 -6.14 -17.83 12.14
CA SER A 144 -6.52 -18.48 10.88
C SER A 144 -6.14 -17.66 9.64
N SER A 145 -5.76 -18.35 8.56
CA SER A 145 -5.51 -17.73 7.25
C SER A 145 -6.74 -16.98 6.71
N LYS A 146 -7.95 -17.44 7.06
CA LYS A 146 -9.22 -16.79 6.71
C LYS A 146 -9.32 -15.39 7.33
N LEU A 147 -8.97 -15.22 8.60
CA LEU A 147 -8.96 -13.91 9.25
C LEU A 147 -7.98 -12.98 8.55
N ARG A 148 -6.75 -13.44 8.30
CA ARG A 148 -5.72 -12.65 7.60
C ARG A 148 -6.20 -12.17 6.23
N GLN A 149 -6.79 -13.05 5.44
CA GLN A 149 -7.34 -12.72 4.12
C GLN A 149 -8.52 -11.74 4.24
N ALA A 150 -9.39 -11.90 5.23
CA ALA A 150 -10.52 -11.00 5.47
C ALA A 150 -10.06 -9.58 5.82
N VAL A 151 -9.06 -9.45 6.69
CA VAL A 151 -8.45 -8.17 7.07
C VAL A 151 -7.80 -7.50 5.85
N ALA A 152 -6.95 -8.23 5.11
CA ALA A 152 -6.30 -7.71 3.91
C ALA A 152 -7.30 -7.24 2.85
N ARG A 153 -8.33 -8.06 2.58
CA ARG A 153 -9.40 -7.72 1.65
C ARG A 153 -10.11 -6.44 2.06
N ARG A 154 -10.52 -6.33 3.33
CA ARG A 154 -11.24 -5.16 3.83
C ARG A 154 -10.41 -3.88 3.74
N LEU A 155 -9.12 -3.95 4.12
CA LEU A 155 -8.21 -2.81 4.01
C LEU A 155 -8.02 -2.37 2.55
N PHE A 156 -7.83 -3.31 1.61
CA PHE A 156 -7.76 -2.98 0.19
C PHE A 156 -9.06 -2.40 -0.36
N GLU A 157 -10.21 -2.96 0.02
CA GLU A 157 -11.53 -2.46 -0.39
C GLU A 157 -11.73 -1.00 0.05
N GLU A 158 -11.30 -0.67 1.26
CA GLU A 158 -11.43 0.68 1.81
C GLU A 158 -10.40 1.66 1.24
N ILE A 159 -9.12 1.28 1.10
CA ILE A 159 -8.11 2.12 0.41
C ILE A 159 -8.59 2.45 -1.01
N ARG A 160 -9.07 1.44 -1.73
CA ARG A 160 -9.64 1.61 -3.08
C ARG A 160 -10.86 2.52 -3.06
N GLY A 161 -11.77 2.34 -2.10
CA GLY A 161 -12.94 3.19 -1.92
C GLY A 161 -12.56 4.66 -1.70
N ASN A 162 -11.56 4.90 -0.85
CA ASN A 162 -11.03 6.23 -0.56
C ASN A 162 -10.40 6.85 -1.82
N ILE A 163 -9.51 6.13 -2.52
CA ILE A 163 -8.90 6.60 -3.78
C ILE A 163 -9.98 6.92 -4.83
N ALA A 164 -10.98 6.05 -4.97
CA ALA A 164 -12.08 6.28 -5.91
C ALA A 164 -12.89 7.52 -5.54
N SER A 165 -13.14 7.76 -4.25
CA SER A 165 -13.86 8.95 -3.76
C SER A 165 -13.08 10.26 -3.94
N LEU A 166 -11.75 10.21 -3.79
CA LEU A 166 -10.86 11.35 -4.03
C LEU A 166 -10.73 11.68 -5.52
N GLY A 167 -10.96 10.70 -6.39
CA GLY A 167 -10.91 10.83 -7.83
C GLY A 167 -9.51 10.55 -8.43
N SER A 168 -9.49 10.38 -9.74
CA SER A 168 -8.29 10.04 -10.52
C SER A 168 -7.55 11.25 -11.10
N GLY A 169 -7.72 12.43 -10.49
CA GLY A 169 -7.18 13.70 -10.98
C GLY A 169 -7.98 14.32 -12.13
N ALA A 170 -7.54 15.49 -12.60
CA ALA A 170 -8.18 16.20 -13.70
C ALA A 170 -8.09 15.41 -15.02
N ARG A 171 -9.17 15.39 -15.81
CA ARG A 171 -9.20 14.75 -17.15
C ARG A 171 -8.36 15.51 -18.18
N ILE A 172 -8.16 16.80 -17.99
CA ILE A 172 -7.44 17.69 -18.90
C ILE A 172 -6.41 18.46 -18.06
N PRO A 173 -5.13 18.48 -18.43
CA PRO A 173 -4.13 19.27 -17.72
C PRO A 173 -4.47 20.76 -17.82
N GLU A 174 -4.52 21.43 -16.67
CA GLU A 174 -4.51 22.88 -16.63
C GLU A 174 -3.15 23.35 -17.15
N PHE A 175 -3.13 23.90 -18.37
CA PHE A 175 -1.97 24.57 -18.93
C PHE A 175 -1.94 25.99 -18.36
N ASN A 176 -0.97 26.25 -17.49
CA ASN A 176 -0.71 27.60 -17.02
C ASN A 176 -0.08 28.38 -18.19
N GLN A 177 -0.87 29.16 -18.94
CA GLN A 177 -0.43 29.91 -20.14
C GLN A 177 0.47 31.12 -19.81
N ASN A 178 1.20 31.10 -18.69
CA ASN A 178 2.07 32.19 -18.25
C ASN A 178 3.42 32.20 -18.97
N THR A 179 3.48 31.74 -20.22
CA THR A 179 4.63 31.98 -21.09
C THR A 179 4.59 33.43 -21.57
N ARG A 180 5.24 34.32 -20.82
CA ARG A 180 5.66 35.64 -21.34
C ARG A 180 6.60 35.39 -22.51
N GLN A 181 6.07 35.53 -23.73
CA GLN A 181 6.85 35.54 -24.95
C GLN A 181 7.89 36.66 -24.83
N ARG A 182 9.19 36.32 -24.78
CA ARG A 182 10.26 37.32 -24.85
C ARG A 182 10.13 38.02 -26.21
N ARG A 183 9.91 39.34 -26.18
CA ARG A 183 10.08 40.22 -27.33
C ARG A 183 11.57 40.44 -27.61
#